data_AF-A0A7C7BUB7-F1
#
_entry.id   AF-A0A7C7BUB7-F1
#
_cell.length_a   1.000
_cell.length_b   1.000
_cell.length_c   1.000
_cell.angle_alpha   90.00
_cell.angle_beta   90.00
_cell.angle_gamma   90.00
#
_symmetry.space_group_name_H-M   'P 1'
#
loop_
_entity.id
_entity.type
_entity.pdbx_description
1 polymer ?
#
loop_
_entity_poly.entity_id
_entity_poly.type
_entity_poly.pdbx_seq_one_letter_code
_entity_poly.pdbx_strand_id
1 'polypeptide(L)'
;ILATTISEIASLPDTAIIGKEVETLKSQENYARTELTEAQSAHHNLQHQKLERRDRMQNLADELAAWKERQKSAASQMEQLEERQRSLLAARERFSAQPDKICSRRNDLLEKIEVAEEVRRKTADHLIVSEEKLTEADNDLKLAGTRLAHIREERVRAEAMADQNKQTMEALVERIEDQLNCSHEDLNEIAAMKNNTTMPELEVAEKRVERLERERETMGPVNLLAEAESQELREKIETLNKEREDLIKAIDKLRRGINELNREGRQRLMSSFTEVDKHFGELFTRLFGGGRAHLELTESDDPLEAGVEIMASPPGKKLQVLSLLSGGEQALTALALLFGVFLTNPAPICVLDEVDASLDDTNVDHFCTLVEEISHSLSTRFIVVTHHRMTMARMDRLYGVTMGERGVSQIVSVDLGQAVELREIA
;
A
#
# COMPACT_ATOMS: atom_id res chain seq x y z
N ILE A 1 115.46 171.74 46.21
CA ILE A 1 115.95 170.33 46.30
C ILE A 1 115.64 169.68 47.66
N LEU A 2 115.40 170.41 48.75
CA LEU A 2 114.87 169.81 49.99
C LEU A 2 113.49 170.34 50.43
N ALA A 3 113.00 171.41 49.79
CA ALA A 3 111.72 172.05 50.11
C ALA A 3 110.50 171.34 49.51
N THR A 4 110.68 170.42 48.56
CA THR A 4 109.59 169.76 47.82
C THR A 4 109.08 168.48 48.49
N THR A 5 109.83 167.88 49.41
CA THR A 5 109.45 166.62 50.09
C THR A 5 108.96 166.82 51.53
N ILE A 6 109.19 168.00 52.12
CA ILE A 6 108.80 168.30 53.50
C ILE A 6 107.31 168.70 53.62
N SER A 7 106.70 169.22 52.54
CA SER A 7 105.27 169.58 52.55
C SER A 7 104.34 168.42 52.20
N GLU A 8 104.83 167.35 51.56
CA GLU A 8 104.03 166.18 51.20
C GLU A 8 103.88 165.20 52.38
N ILE A 9 104.75 165.29 53.39
CA ILE A 9 104.71 164.45 54.60
C ILE A 9 103.71 164.99 55.64
N ALA A 10 103.35 166.28 55.60
CA ALA A 10 102.47 166.92 56.60
C ALA A 10 100.97 166.88 56.25
N SER A 11 100.59 166.60 54.98
CA SER A 11 99.20 166.42 54.54
C SER A 11 98.77 164.96 54.42
N LEU A 12 99.70 164.04 54.67
CA LEU A 12 99.40 162.61 54.75
C LEU A 12 98.79 162.33 56.12
N PRO A 13 97.54 161.84 56.18
CA PRO A 13 96.95 161.39 57.42
C PRO A 13 97.84 160.32 58.05
N ASP A 14 98.09 160.47 59.35
CA ASP A 14 98.89 159.57 60.17
C ASP A 14 98.48 158.12 59.89
N THR A 15 99.42 157.31 59.36
CA THR A 15 99.16 155.92 58.97
C THR A 15 98.73 155.07 60.17
N ALA A 16 99.01 155.53 61.39
CA ALA A 16 98.48 154.95 62.63
C ALA A 16 96.98 155.23 62.85
N ILE A 17 96.43 156.35 62.37
CA ILE A 17 95.00 156.70 62.48
C ILE A 17 94.17 155.95 61.43
N ILE A 18 94.62 155.90 60.18
CA ILE A 18 93.96 155.10 59.12
C ILE A 18 94.08 153.60 59.41
N GLY A 19 95.21 153.15 59.95
CA GLY A 19 95.38 151.77 60.45
C GLY A 19 94.39 151.44 61.56
N LYS A 20 94.19 152.34 62.53
CA LYS A 20 93.16 152.21 63.58
C LYS A 20 91.75 152.22 63.03
N GLU A 21 91.42 153.10 62.08
CA GLU A 21 90.07 153.12 61.47
C GLU A 21 89.78 151.83 60.69
N VAL A 22 90.76 151.33 59.93
CA VAL A 22 90.64 150.05 59.22
C VAL A 22 90.56 148.87 60.21
N GLU A 23 91.31 148.89 61.31
CA GLU A 23 91.16 147.89 62.39
C GLU A 23 89.79 147.96 63.06
N THR A 24 89.26 149.16 63.32
CA THR A 24 87.91 149.31 63.90
C THR A 24 86.82 148.85 62.95
N LEU A 25 86.88 149.20 61.66
CA LEU A 25 85.93 148.75 60.64
C LEU A 25 86.04 147.24 60.40
N LYS A 26 87.26 146.67 60.38
CA LYS A 26 87.45 145.20 60.34
C LYS A 26 86.91 144.51 61.60
N SER A 27 87.04 145.13 62.77
CA SER A 27 86.47 144.60 64.02
C SER A 27 84.94 144.64 64.00
N GLN A 28 84.35 145.71 63.45
CA GLN A 28 82.90 145.84 63.28
C GLN A 28 82.37 144.89 62.20
N GLU A 29 83.09 144.71 61.09
CA GLU A 29 82.75 143.71 60.06
C GLU A 29 82.82 142.30 60.65
N ASN A 30 83.87 141.98 61.42
CA ASN A 30 83.97 140.69 62.10
C ASN A 30 82.88 140.50 63.16
N TYR A 31 82.48 141.56 63.88
CA TYR A 31 81.37 141.52 64.83
C TYR A 31 80.02 141.29 64.12
N ALA A 32 79.72 142.04 63.06
CA ALA A 32 78.50 141.87 62.28
C ALA A 32 78.46 140.51 61.55
N ARG A 33 79.62 140.00 61.08
CA ARG A 33 79.72 138.64 60.53
C ARG A 33 79.47 137.59 61.59
N THR A 34 80.02 137.75 62.80
CA THR A 34 79.79 136.81 63.91
C THR A 34 78.33 136.81 64.35
N GLU A 35 77.68 137.97 64.51
CA GLU A 35 76.24 138.07 64.78
C GLU A 35 75.40 137.46 63.64
N LEU A 36 75.74 137.70 62.37
CA LEU A 36 75.03 137.10 61.25
C LEU A 36 75.17 135.57 61.27
N THR A 37 76.36 135.03 61.54
CA THR A 37 76.56 133.58 61.66
C THR A 37 75.82 133.01 62.87
N GLU A 38 75.76 133.72 63.99
CA GLU A 38 74.97 133.31 65.17
C GLU A 38 73.47 133.30 64.85
N ALA A 39 72.93 134.36 64.27
CA ALA A 39 71.53 134.44 63.86
C ALA A 39 71.17 133.39 62.80
N GLN A 40 72.05 133.13 61.83
CA GLN A 40 71.88 132.06 60.85
C GLN A 40 71.90 130.68 61.52
N SER A 41 72.81 130.43 62.46
CA SER A 41 72.86 129.17 63.22
C SER A 41 71.61 128.98 64.08
N ALA A 42 71.11 130.04 64.73
CA ALA A 42 69.90 130.02 65.54
C ALA A 42 68.66 129.77 64.67
N HIS A 43 68.56 130.41 63.50
CA HIS A 43 67.49 130.15 62.53
C HIS A 43 67.53 128.71 62.01
N HIS A 44 68.72 128.20 61.69
CA HIS A 44 68.90 126.82 61.23
C HIS A 44 68.50 125.82 62.32
N ASN A 45 68.89 126.07 63.58
CA ASN A 45 68.48 125.27 64.73
C ASN A 45 66.96 125.29 64.95
N LEU A 46 66.32 126.46 64.86
CA LEU A 46 64.85 126.59 64.96
C LEU A 46 64.13 125.89 63.81
N GLN A 47 64.65 125.98 62.58
CA GLN A 47 64.11 125.21 61.45
C GLN A 47 64.25 123.71 61.67
N HIS A 48 65.41 123.25 62.14
CA HIS A 48 65.64 121.84 62.45
C HIS A 48 64.69 121.35 63.54
N GLN A 49 64.53 122.09 64.64
CA GLN A 49 63.59 121.76 65.71
C GLN A 49 62.13 121.75 65.24
N LYS A 50 61.74 122.67 64.35
CA LYS A 50 60.40 122.68 63.74
C LYS A 50 60.16 121.44 62.89
N LEU A 51 61.14 121.05 62.09
CA LEU A 51 61.10 119.82 61.28
C LEU A 51 61.02 118.59 62.18
N GLU A 52 61.89 118.46 63.18
CA GLU A 52 61.87 117.35 64.14
C GLU A 52 60.53 117.23 64.88
N ARG A 53 59.94 118.36 65.32
CA ARG A 53 58.63 118.34 65.99
C ARG A 53 57.50 117.97 65.02
N ARG A 54 57.58 118.42 63.76
CA ARG A 54 56.63 118.05 62.72
C ARG A 54 56.71 116.55 62.44
N ASP A 55 57.91 116.02 62.26
CA ASP A 55 58.16 114.59 62.04
C ASP A 55 57.71 113.76 63.25
N ARG A 56 57.95 114.25 64.48
CA ARG A 56 57.46 113.59 65.70
C ARG A 56 55.93 113.60 65.81
N MET A 57 55.26 114.68 65.43
CA MET A 57 53.79 114.70 65.38
C MET A 57 53.24 113.78 64.30
N GLN A 58 53.89 113.71 63.14
CA GLN A 58 53.55 112.79 62.06
C GLN A 58 53.66 111.34 62.56
N ASN A 59 54.80 110.98 63.17
CA ASN A 59 55.04 109.64 63.73
C ASN A 59 54.01 109.28 64.81
N LEU A 60 53.69 110.19 65.74
CA LEU A 60 52.68 109.94 66.77
C LEU A 60 51.26 109.80 66.17
N ALA A 61 50.94 110.54 65.11
CA ALA A 61 49.66 110.41 64.42
C ALA A 61 49.56 109.04 63.72
N ASP A 62 50.64 108.60 63.07
CA ASP A 62 50.74 107.30 62.42
C ASP A 62 50.67 106.16 63.45
N GLU A 63 51.35 106.29 64.59
CA GLU A 63 51.27 105.34 65.71
C GLU A 63 49.85 105.26 66.28
N LEU A 64 49.19 106.40 66.53
CA LEU A 64 47.80 106.42 67.01
C LEU A 64 46.83 105.79 66.01
N ALA A 65 47.01 106.04 64.71
CA ALA A 65 46.23 105.40 63.66
C ALA A 65 46.44 103.88 63.65
N ALA A 66 47.70 103.43 63.75
CA ALA A 66 48.04 102.01 63.82
C ALA A 66 47.44 101.33 65.08
N TRP A 67 47.48 101.99 66.25
CA TRP A 67 46.88 101.46 67.48
C TRP A 67 45.36 101.41 67.42
N LYS A 68 44.69 102.40 66.81
CA LYS A 68 43.24 102.36 66.59
C LYS A 68 42.84 101.23 65.65
N GLU A 69 43.59 101.01 64.57
CA GLU A 69 43.31 99.93 63.64
C GLU A 69 43.56 98.56 64.28
N ARG A 70 44.59 98.42 65.12
CA ARG A 70 44.81 97.21 65.93
C ARG A 70 43.67 96.98 66.92
N GLN A 71 43.20 98.01 67.62
CA GLN A 71 42.07 97.89 68.55
C GLN A 71 40.80 97.43 67.83
N LYS A 72 40.51 98.01 66.66
CA LYS A 72 39.36 97.63 65.83
C LYS A 72 39.48 96.19 65.31
N SER A 73 40.67 95.80 64.86
CA SER A 73 40.95 94.44 64.41
C SER A 73 40.80 93.42 65.55
N ALA A 74 41.31 93.73 66.75
CA ALA A 74 41.17 92.88 67.92
C ALA A 74 39.71 92.75 68.36
N ALA A 75 38.93 93.83 68.33
CA ALA A 75 37.50 93.80 68.64
C ALA A 75 36.73 92.90 67.65
N SER A 76 37.02 93.02 66.35
CA SER A 76 36.45 92.14 65.32
C SER A 76 36.84 90.66 65.53
N GLN A 77 38.09 90.39 65.89
CA GLN A 77 38.53 89.03 66.20
C GLN A 77 37.84 88.47 67.46
N MET A 78 37.63 89.28 68.50
CA MET A 78 36.89 88.85 69.69
C MET A 78 35.44 88.49 69.35
N GLU A 79 34.76 89.31 68.54
CA GLU A 79 33.39 89.04 68.10
C GLU A 79 33.30 87.73 67.30
N GLN A 80 34.23 87.51 66.36
CA GLN A 80 34.32 86.26 65.59
C GLN A 80 34.59 85.04 66.49
N LEU A 81 35.45 85.17 67.50
CA LEU A 81 35.75 84.11 68.44
C LEU A 81 34.56 83.79 69.35
N GLU A 82 33.81 84.80 69.79
CA GLU A 82 32.58 84.61 70.57
C GLU A 82 31.50 83.90 69.75
N GLU A 83 31.30 84.30 68.49
CA GLU A 83 30.35 83.63 67.59
C GLU A 83 30.78 82.18 67.31
N ARG A 84 32.08 81.94 67.09
CA ARG A 84 32.64 80.60 66.95
C ARG A 84 32.48 79.78 68.23
N GLN A 85 32.65 80.37 69.40
CA GLN A 85 32.43 79.69 70.68
C GLN A 85 30.95 79.30 70.84
N ARG A 86 30.01 80.20 70.53
CA ARG A 86 28.57 79.90 70.61
C ARG A 86 28.18 78.77 69.65
N SER A 87 28.64 78.81 68.41
CA SER A 87 28.36 77.75 67.43
C SER A 87 28.98 76.41 67.82
N LEU A 88 30.20 76.39 68.36
CA LEU A 88 30.84 75.16 68.84
C LEU A 88 30.15 74.59 70.08
N LEU A 89 29.66 75.43 71.00
CA LEU A 89 28.88 74.97 72.15
C LEU A 89 27.55 74.36 71.72
N ALA A 90 26.83 75.02 70.80
CA ALA A 90 25.60 74.47 70.23
C ALA A 90 25.84 73.16 69.48
N ALA A 91 26.94 73.06 68.72
CA ALA A 91 27.33 71.82 68.06
C ALA A 91 27.66 70.72 69.08
N ARG A 92 28.38 71.04 70.16
CA ARG A 92 28.70 70.10 71.23
C ARG A 92 27.45 69.55 71.91
N GLU A 93 26.47 70.40 72.25
CA GLU A 93 25.19 69.94 72.82
C GLU A 93 24.41 69.06 71.84
N ARG A 94 24.40 69.42 70.55
CA ARG A 94 23.76 68.60 69.51
C ARG A 94 24.42 67.23 69.40
N PHE A 95 25.75 67.17 69.44
CA PHE A 95 26.50 65.92 69.32
C PHE A 95 26.51 65.10 70.61
N SER A 96 26.42 65.70 71.80
CA SER A 96 26.40 64.94 73.06
C SER A 96 25.17 64.03 73.18
N ALA A 97 24.06 64.38 72.54
CA ALA A 97 22.84 63.56 72.54
C ALA A 97 22.80 62.50 71.42
N GLN A 98 23.77 62.46 70.49
CA GLN A 98 23.78 61.47 69.40
C GLN A 98 24.21 60.06 69.83
N PRO A 99 25.26 59.87 70.67
CA PRO A 99 25.66 58.55 71.13
C PRO A 99 24.52 57.78 71.79
N ASP A 100 23.73 58.43 72.64
CA ASP A 100 22.60 57.79 73.34
C ASP A 100 21.51 57.35 72.34
N LYS A 101 21.19 58.18 71.34
CA LYS A 101 20.24 57.84 70.27
C LYS A 101 20.72 56.68 69.40
N ILE A 102 22.03 56.63 69.10
CA ILE A 102 22.62 55.54 68.33
C ILE A 102 22.64 54.26 69.17
N CYS A 103 22.99 54.34 70.46
CA CYS A 103 22.95 53.21 71.38
C CYS A 103 21.53 52.67 71.54
N SER A 104 20.52 53.52 71.75
CA SER A 104 19.13 53.08 71.84
C SER A 104 18.68 52.41 70.55
N ARG A 105 18.95 53.03 69.38
CA ARG A 105 18.58 52.44 68.10
C ARG A 105 19.30 51.13 67.80
N ARG A 106 20.58 51.02 68.18
CA ARG A 106 21.35 49.79 68.05
C ARG A 106 20.73 48.68 68.92
N ASN A 107 20.38 48.99 70.16
CA ASN A 107 19.77 48.02 71.07
C ASN A 107 18.39 47.57 70.54
N ASP A 108 17.55 48.50 70.05
CA ASP A 108 16.26 48.15 69.42
C ASP A 108 16.44 47.23 68.21
N LEU A 109 17.48 47.46 67.40
CA LEU A 109 17.78 46.63 66.23
C LEU A 109 18.31 45.25 66.63
N LEU A 110 19.18 45.19 67.64
CA LEU A 110 19.68 43.91 68.17
C LEU A 110 18.55 43.07 68.74
N GLU A 111 17.62 43.66 69.49
CA GLU A 111 16.44 42.95 70.00
C GLU A 111 15.56 42.42 68.85
N LYS A 112 15.34 43.22 67.81
CA LYS A 112 14.59 42.77 66.63
C LYS A 112 15.29 41.64 65.87
N ILE A 113 16.63 41.68 65.78
CA ILE A 113 17.41 40.61 65.16
C ILE A 113 17.29 39.35 65.99
N GLU A 114 17.43 39.44 67.31
CA GLU A 114 17.32 38.29 68.21
C GLU A 114 15.93 37.63 68.12
N VAL A 115 14.85 38.45 68.11
CA VAL A 115 13.48 37.94 67.92
C VAL A 115 13.32 37.29 66.55
N ALA A 116 13.84 37.89 65.48
CA ALA A 116 13.74 37.34 64.13
C ALA A 116 14.55 36.05 63.96
N GLU A 117 15.74 35.97 64.57
CA GLU A 117 16.58 34.77 64.57
C GLU A 117 15.93 33.63 65.34
N GLU A 118 15.30 33.91 66.48
CA GLU A 118 14.59 32.91 67.26
C GLU A 118 13.34 32.40 66.52
N VAL A 119 12.58 33.28 65.87
CA VAL A 119 11.46 32.89 65.01
C VAL A 119 11.96 32.04 63.85
N ARG A 120 13.01 32.47 63.15
CA ARG A 120 13.60 31.72 62.02
C ARG A 120 14.05 30.33 62.48
N ARG A 121 14.72 30.24 63.62
CA ARG A 121 15.17 28.96 64.20
C ARG A 121 13.99 28.04 64.49
N LYS A 122 12.97 28.53 65.20
CA LYS A 122 11.75 27.74 65.47
C LYS A 122 11.07 27.27 64.20
N THR A 123 10.94 28.14 63.19
CA THR A 123 10.34 27.76 61.91
C THR A 123 11.18 26.73 61.15
N ALA A 124 12.51 26.82 61.22
CA ALA A 124 13.41 25.85 60.61
C ALA A 124 13.31 24.48 61.32
N ASP A 125 13.28 24.47 62.66
CA ASP A 125 13.09 23.24 63.44
C ASP A 125 11.72 22.61 63.12
N HIS A 126 10.65 23.41 63.02
CA HIS A 126 9.33 22.94 62.60
C HIS A 126 9.31 22.41 61.16
N LEU A 127 10.05 23.03 60.24
CA LEU A 127 10.17 22.58 58.86
C LEU A 127 10.84 21.21 58.81
N ILE A 128 11.98 21.04 59.49
CA ILE A 128 12.71 19.76 59.56
C ILE A 128 11.78 18.66 60.08
N VAL A 129 11.09 18.89 61.20
CA VAL A 129 10.15 17.89 61.76
C VAL A 129 9.00 17.59 60.81
N SER A 130 8.53 18.57 60.04
CA SER A 130 7.44 18.37 59.08
C SER A 130 7.92 17.63 57.83
N GLU A 131 9.13 17.91 57.35
CA GLU A 131 9.78 17.20 56.25
C GLU A 131 10.07 15.75 56.62
N GLU A 132 10.58 15.50 57.84
CA GLU A 132 10.76 14.14 58.36
C GLU A 132 9.42 13.37 58.37
N LYS A 133 8.35 13.97 58.91
CA LYS A 133 7.00 13.37 58.90
C LYS A 133 6.47 13.13 57.49
N LEU A 134 6.72 14.04 56.55
CA LEU A 134 6.32 13.87 55.16
C LEU A 134 7.08 12.70 54.53
N THR A 135 8.39 12.61 54.75
CA THR A 135 9.20 11.51 54.22
C THR A 135 8.81 10.16 54.82
N GLU A 136 8.46 10.11 56.11
CA GLU A 136 7.92 8.92 56.77
C GLU A 136 6.57 8.53 56.15
N ALA A 137 5.64 9.47 56.01
CA ALA A 137 4.35 9.22 55.38
C ALA A 137 4.46 8.78 53.91
N ASP A 138 5.41 9.33 53.13
CA ASP A 138 5.68 8.92 51.75
C ASP A 138 6.25 7.50 51.69
N ASN A 139 7.16 7.15 52.61
CA ASN A 139 7.69 5.79 52.71
C ASN A 139 6.59 4.80 53.10
N ASP A 140 5.74 5.15 54.06
CA ASP A 140 4.59 4.34 54.46
C ASP A 140 3.58 4.17 53.33
N LEU A 141 3.29 5.24 52.58
CA LEU A 141 2.44 5.19 51.40
C LEU A 141 3.02 4.27 50.33
N LYS A 142 4.33 4.34 50.10
CA LYS A 142 5.02 3.48 49.14
C LYS A 142 4.98 2.02 49.57
N LEU A 143 5.23 1.72 50.85
CA LEU A 143 5.15 0.37 51.41
C LEU A 143 3.71 -0.18 51.39
N ALA A 144 2.72 0.66 51.72
CA ALA A 144 1.31 0.29 51.61
C ALA A 144 0.92 0.03 50.15
N GLY A 145 1.43 0.84 49.21
CA GLY A 145 1.23 0.68 47.78
C GLY A 145 1.79 -0.63 47.23
N THR A 146 3.03 -0.99 47.60
CA THR A 146 3.63 -2.27 47.20
C THR A 146 2.90 -3.46 47.83
N ARG A 147 2.52 -3.36 49.11
CA ARG A 147 1.73 -4.41 49.78
C ARG A 147 0.35 -4.57 49.15
N LEU A 148 -0.33 -3.48 48.81
CA LEU A 148 -1.61 -3.52 48.11
C LEU A 148 -1.48 -4.16 46.73
N ALA A 149 -0.42 -3.84 45.97
CA ALA A 149 -0.15 -4.46 44.68
C ALA A 149 0.05 -5.97 44.82
N HIS A 150 0.85 -6.41 45.79
CA HIS A 150 1.06 -7.84 46.07
C HIS A 150 -0.24 -8.55 46.44
N ILE A 151 -1.02 -8.00 47.37
CA ILE A 151 -2.30 -8.59 47.79
C ILE A 151 -3.29 -8.63 46.62
N ARG A 152 -3.32 -7.62 45.74
CA ARG A 152 -4.15 -7.63 44.53
C ARG A 152 -3.73 -8.74 43.57
N GLU A 153 -2.43 -8.93 43.37
CA GLU A 153 -1.92 -10.01 42.53
C GLU A 153 -2.27 -11.39 43.11
N GLU A 154 -2.07 -11.59 44.42
CA GLU A 154 -2.46 -12.82 45.12
C GLU A 154 -3.96 -13.07 45.02
N ARG A 155 -4.79 -12.03 45.20
CA ARG A 155 -6.25 -12.13 45.05
C ARG A 155 -6.62 -12.52 43.62
N VAL A 156 -6.08 -11.85 42.60
CA VAL A 156 -6.37 -12.18 41.19
C VAL A 156 -5.92 -13.61 40.87
N ARG A 157 -4.77 -14.04 41.39
CA ARG A 157 -4.29 -15.41 41.22
C ARG A 157 -5.21 -16.43 41.90
N ALA A 158 -5.67 -16.14 43.12
CA ALA A 158 -6.59 -17.00 43.86
C ALA A 158 -7.98 -17.05 43.21
N GLU A 159 -8.50 -15.91 42.72
CA GLU A 159 -9.75 -15.83 41.96
C GLU A 159 -9.64 -16.62 40.66
N ALA A 160 -8.55 -16.43 39.89
CA ALA A 160 -8.31 -17.21 38.66
C ALA A 160 -8.19 -18.71 38.93
N MET A 161 -7.52 -19.12 40.02
CA MET A 161 -7.45 -20.53 40.42
C MET A 161 -8.83 -21.06 40.85
N ALA A 162 -9.62 -20.27 41.58
CA ALA A 162 -10.97 -20.66 41.98
C ALA A 162 -11.90 -20.80 40.76
N ASP A 163 -11.84 -19.86 39.83
CA ASP A 163 -12.60 -19.88 38.58
C ASP A 163 -12.17 -21.05 37.69
N GLN A 164 -10.87 -21.31 37.56
CA GLN A 164 -10.36 -22.47 36.83
C GLN A 164 -10.83 -23.77 37.48
N ASN A 165 -10.75 -23.89 38.80
CA ASN A 165 -11.24 -25.07 39.52
C ASN A 165 -12.75 -25.24 39.35
N LYS A 166 -13.51 -24.15 39.39
CA LYS A 166 -14.96 -24.17 39.16
C LYS A 166 -15.31 -24.60 37.74
N GLN A 167 -14.65 -24.05 36.72
CA GLN A 167 -14.81 -24.47 35.33
C GLN A 167 -14.40 -25.93 35.14
N THR A 168 -13.32 -26.37 35.78
CA THR A 168 -12.89 -27.78 35.74
C THR A 168 -13.95 -28.69 36.36
N MET A 169 -14.53 -28.29 37.50
CA MET A 169 -15.62 -29.02 38.15
C MET A 169 -16.87 -29.06 37.28
N GLU A 170 -17.28 -27.93 36.70
CA GLU A 170 -18.43 -27.84 35.79
C GLU A 170 -18.23 -28.73 34.55
N ALA A 171 -17.04 -28.66 33.92
CA ALA A 171 -16.70 -29.51 32.79
C ALA A 171 -16.66 -31.00 33.14
N LEU A 172 -16.22 -31.34 34.37
CA LEU A 172 -16.27 -32.72 34.86
C LEU A 172 -17.71 -33.18 35.06
N VAL A 173 -18.58 -32.35 35.64
CA VAL A 173 -20.00 -32.66 35.83
C VAL A 173 -20.70 -32.84 34.48
N GLU A 174 -20.49 -31.91 33.54
CA GLU A 174 -21.04 -32.00 32.18
C GLU A 174 -20.54 -33.27 31.47
N ARG A 175 -19.25 -33.59 31.58
CA ARG A 175 -18.70 -34.84 31.03
C ARG A 175 -19.33 -36.08 31.64
N ILE A 176 -19.61 -36.08 32.95
CA ILE A 176 -20.29 -37.19 33.62
C ILE A 176 -21.70 -37.35 33.06
N GLU A 177 -22.45 -36.25 32.94
CA GLU A 177 -23.81 -36.26 32.38
C GLU A 177 -23.81 -36.77 30.93
N ASP A 178 -22.93 -36.25 30.07
CA ASP A 178 -22.84 -36.64 28.66
C ASP A 178 -22.42 -38.10 28.47
N GLN A 179 -21.42 -38.58 29.23
CA GLN A 179 -20.85 -39.91 29.02
C GLN A 179 -21.67 -41.02 29.71
N LEU A 180 -22.29 -40.72 30.85
CA LEU A 180 -22.94 -41.72 31.71
C LEU A 180 -24.45 -41.51 31.85
N ASN A 181 -25.01 -40.39 31.33
CA ASN A 181 -26.42 -40.02 31.45
C ASN A 181 -26.95 -40.05 32.90
N CYS A 182 -26.11 -39.62 33.85
CA CYS A 182 -26.43 -39.60 35.28
C CYS A 182 -25.87 -38.36 35.97
N SER A 183 -26.38 -38.04 37.17
CA SER A 183 -25.82 -36.94 37.96
C SER A 183 -24.56 -37.38 38.71
N HIS A 184 -23.70 -36.42 39.05
CA HIS A 184 -22.48 -36.66 39.84
C HIS A 184 -22.74 -37.35 41.19
N GLU A 185 -23.92 -37.16 41.79
CA GLU A 185 -24.33 -37.81 43.05
C GLU A 185 -24.63 -39.31 42.85
N ASP A 186 -25.09 -39.70 41.67
CA ASP A 186 -25.49 -41.09 41.34
C ASP A 186 -24.30 -41.98 40.98
N LEU A 187 -23.11 -41.39 40.76
CA LEU A 187 -21.90 -42.11 40.34
C LEU A 187 -21.51 -43.24 41.28
N ASN A 188 -21.64 -43.03 42.59
CA ASN A 188 -21.31 -44.06 43.59
C ASN A 188 -22.28 -45.25 43.53
N GLU A 189 -23.56 -44.99 43.21
CA GLU A 189 -24.57 -46.04 43.04
C GLU A 189 -24.33 -46.83 41.76
N ILE A 190 -24.07 -46.15 40.64
CA ILE A 190 -23.79 -46.78 39.33
C ILE A 190 -22.49 -47.58 39.37
N ALA A 191 -21.45 -47.06 40.01
CA ALA A 191 -20.19 -47.77 40.21
C ALA A 191 -20.30 -48.91 41.23
N ALA A 192 -21.47 -49.08 41.89
CA ALA A 192 -21.69 -50.02 42.99
C ALA A 192 -20.65 -49.89 44.13
N MET A 193 -20.11 -48.69 44.33
CA MET A 193 -19.09 -48.38 45.33
C MET A 193 -19.79 -47.95 46.63
N LYS A 194 -19.82 -48.84 47.63
CA LYS A 194 -20.24 -48.45 48.98
C LYS A 194 -19.25 -47.43 49.54
N ASN A 195 -19.76 -46.42 50.27
CA ASN A 195 -18.96 -45.48 51.05
C ASN A 195 -17.91 -46.28 51.85
N ASN A 196 -16.62 -46.12 51.51
CA ASN A 196 -15.43 -46.78 52.08
C ASN A 196 -14.78 -47.95 51.28
N THR A 197 -15.07 -48.14 49.99
CA THR A 197 -14.25 -49.00 49.11
C THR A 197 -13.03 -48.21 48.59
N THR A 198 -11.82 -48.78 48.70
CA THR A 198 -10.61 -48.19 48.07
C THR A 198 -10.82 -48.08 46.58
N MET A 199 -10.77 -46.87 46.03
CA MET A 199 -10.88 -46.66 44.59
C MET A 199 -9.74 -47.41 43.87
N PRO A 200 -10.02 -48.10 42.75
CA PRO A 200 -8.97 -48.68 41.94
C PRO A 200 -8.00 -47.56 41.51
N GLU A 201 -6.72 -47.92 41.34
CA GLU A 201 -5.71 -47.01 40.84
C GLU A 201 -6.17 -46.42 39.49
N LEU A 202 -6.18 -45.09 39.38
CA LEU A 202 -6.77 -44.36 38.25
C LEU A 202 -6.25 -44.88 36.89
N GLU A 203 -4.95 -45.15 36.81
CA GLU A 203 -4.29 -45.64 35.59
C GLU A 203 -4.85 -47.02 35.14
N VAL A 204 -5.24 -47.88 36.08
CA VAL A 204 -5.82 -49.20 35.78
C VAL A 204 -7.26 -49.06 35.30
N ALA A 205 -8.03 -48.13 35.88
CA ALA A 205 -9.39 -47.85 35.45
C ALA A 205 -9.43 -47.21 34.05
N GLU A 206 -8.56 -46.24 33.78
CA GLU A 206 -8.44 -45.58 32.47
C GLU A 206 -8.10 -46.58 31.35
N LYS A 207 -7.09 -47.44 31.56
CA LYS A 207 -6.73 -48.49 30.58
C LYS A 207 -7.88 -49.45 30.31
N ARG A 208 -8.71 -49.73 31.32
CA ARG A 208 -9.89 -50.61 31.16
C ARG A 208 -10.98 -49.92 30.35
N VAL A 209 -11.27 -48.64 30.62
CA VAL A 209 -12.24 -47.84 29.84
C VAL A 209 -11.77 -47.73 28.40
N GLU A 210 -10.51 -47.35 28.16
CA GLU A 210 -9.95 -47.21 26.82
C GLU A 210 -10.03 -48.53 26.02
N ARG A 211 -9.77 -49.68 26.67
CA ARG A 211 -9.96 -51.00 26.04
C ARG A 211 -11.41 -51.26 25.66
N LEU A 212 -12.36 -50.99 26.56
CA LEU A 212 -13.79 -51.22 26.31
C LEU A 212 -14.35 -50.26 25.25
N GLU A 213 -13.89 -49.00 25.22
CA GLU A 213 -14.23 -48.05 24.17
C GLU A 213 -13.69 -48.49 22.81
N ARG A 214 -12.44 -48.99 22.75
CA ARG A 214 -11.89 -49.60 21.52
C ARG A 214 -12.68 -50.82 21.09
N GLU A 215 -13.06 -51.71 22.02
CA GLU A 215 -13.91 -52.87 21.72
C GLU A 215 -15.28 -52.41 21.16
N ARG A 216 -15.89 -51.36 21.73
CA ARG A 216 -17.12 -50.72 21.23
C ARG A 216 -16.94 -50.12 19.83
N GLU A 217 -15.86 -49.36 19.61
CA GLU A 217 -15.57 -48.76 18.30
C GLU A 217 -15.27 -49.82 17.24
N THR A 218 -14.61 -50.92 17.63
CA THR A 218 -14.33 -52.05 16.74
C THR A 218 -15.60 -52.77 16.30
N MET A 219 -16.65 -52.78 17.11
CA MET A 219 -17.98 -53.29 16.70
C MET A 219 -18.61 -52.45 15.58
N GLY A 220 -18.14 -51.21 15.38
CA GLY A 220 -18.61 -50.32 14.35
C GLY A 220 -20.01 -49.74 14.63
N PRO A 221 -20.49 -48.84 13.76
CA PRO A 221 -21.82 -48.27 13.91
C PRO A 221 -22.90 -49.35 13.75
N VAL A 222 -23.79 -49.46 14.75
CA VAL A 222 -24.97 -50.32 14.65
C VAL A 222 -25.95 -49.68 13.66
N ASN A 223 -26.21 -50.33 12.53
CA ASN A 223 -27.20 -49.86 11.57
C ASN A 223 -28.61 -50.16 12.09
N LEU A 224 -29.21 -49.20 12.79
CA LEU A 224 -30.58 -49.31 13.34
C LEU A 224 -31.65 -49.43 12.25
N LEU A 225 -31.33 -49.05 11.01
CA LEU A 225 -32.22 -49.17 9.86
C LEU A 225 -32.03 -50.50 9.12
N ALA A 226 -31.07 -51.34 9.51
CA ALA A 226 -30.74 -52.56 8.78
C ALA A 226 -31.94 -53.50 8.57
N GLU A 227 -32.84 -53.58 9.54
CA GLU A 227 -34.05 -54.41 9.41
C GLU A 227 -35.04 -53.82 8.40
N ALA A 228 -35.25 -52.50 8.44
CA ALA A 228 -36.10 -51.79 7.48
C ALA A 228 -35.51 -51.81 6.07
N GLU A 229 -34.21 -51.52 5.92
CA GLU A 229 -33.48 -51.60 4.65
C GLU A 229 -33.47 -53.01 4.09
N SER A 230 -33.30 -54.04 4.93
CA SER A 230 -33.36 -55.43 4.47
C SER A 230 -34.73 -55.77 3.90
N GLN A 231 -35.80 -55.26 4.52
CA GLN A 231 -37.16 -55.47 4.03
C GLN A 231 -37.40 -54.74 2.69
N GLU A 232 -36.98 -53.48 2.57
CA GLU A 232 -37.08 -52.71 1.32
C GLU A 232 -36.27 -53.35 0.18
N LEU A 233 -35.05 -53.80 0.46
CA LEU A 233 -34.21 -54.52 -0.49
C LEU A 233 -34.84 -55.83 -0.95
N ARG A 234 -35.52 -56.57 -0.07
CA ARG A 234 -36.24 -57.79 -0.43
C ARG A 234 -37.38 -57.50 -1.40
N GLU A 235 -38.19 -56.48 -1.13
CA GLU A 235 -39.28 -56.05 -2.02
C GLU A 235 -38.75 -55.61 -3.39
N LYS A 236 -37.61 -54.90 -3.40
CA LYS A 236 -36.92 -54.50 -4.63
C LYS A 236 -36.38 -55.69 -5.43
N ILE A 237 -35.85 -56.70 -4.74
CA ILE A 237 -35.37 -57.93 -5.38
C ILE A 237 -36.56 -58.70 -6.01
N GLU A 238 -37.68 -58.77 -5.32
CA GLU A 238 -38.88 -59.45 -5.83
C GLU A 238 -39.42 -58.76 -7.09
N THR A 239 -39.51 -57.43 -7.09
CA THR A 239 -39.91 -56.64 -8.26
C THR A 239 -38.95 -56.82 -9.44
N LEU A 240 -37.64 -56.73 -9.22
CA LEU A 240 -36.64 -56.95 -10.28
C LEU A 240 -36.70 -58.36 -10.88
N ASN A 241 -36.97 -59.38 -10.07
CA ASN A 241 -37.13 -60.74 -10.58
C ASN A 241 -38.36 -60.88 -11.47
N LYS A 242 -39.47 -60.22 -11.12
CA LYS A 242 -40.69 -60.19 -11.94
C LYS A 242 -40.45 -59.48 -13.27
N GLU A 243 -39.81 -58.31 -13.25
CA GLU A 243 -39.43 -57.57 -14.47
C GLU A 243 -38.50 -58.39 -15.38
N ARG A 244 -37.54 -59.12 -14.79
CA ARG A 244 -36.66 -60.02 -15.55
C ARG A 244 -37.45 -61.08 -16.30
N GLU A 245 -38.44 -61.69 -15.64
CA GLU A 245 -39.26 -62.73 -16.26
C GLU A 245 -40.10 -62.17 -17.43
N ASP A 246 -40.64 -60.97 -17.28
CA ASP A 246 -41.40 -60.29 -18.34
C ASP A 246 -40.51 -59.92 -19.53
N LEU A 247 -39.27 -59.47 -19.29
CA LEU A 247 -38.29 -59.23 -20.35
C LEU A 247 -37.95 -60.50 -21.14
N ILE A 248 -37.76 -61.63 -20.46
CA ILE A 248 -37.51 -62.92 -21.12
C ILE A 248 -38.68 -63.28 -22.05
N LYS A 249 -39.92 -63.13 -21.58
CA LYS A 249 -41.13 -63.35 -22.41
C LYS A 249 -41.19 -62.40 -23.61
N ALA A 250 -40.78 -61.14 -23.44
CA ALA A 250 -40.72 -60.17 -24.53
C ALA A 250 -39.66 -60.53 -25.58
N ILE A 251 -38.48 -60.98 -25.16
CA ILE A 251 -37.41 -61.47 -26.04
C ILE A 251 -37.92 -62.64 -26.91
N ASP A 252 -38.61 -63.61 -26.31
CA ASP A 252 -39.18 -64.73 -27.05
C ASP A 252 -40.25 -64.28 -28.07
N LYS A 253 -41.04 -63.26 -27.73
CA LYS A 253 -42.00 -62.66 -28.65
C LYS A 253 -41.31 -61.96 -29.83
N LEU A 254 -40.25 -61.21 -29.57
CA LEU A 254 -39.47 -60.54 -30.62
C LEU A 254 -38.79 -61.54 -31.56
N ARG A 255 -38.20 -62.61 -31.03
CA ARG A 255 -37.58 -63.68 -31.83
C ARG A 255 -38.59 -64.34 -32.78
N ARG A 256 -39.82 -64.58 -32.32
CA ARG A 256 -40.91 -65.07 -33.19
C ARG A 256 -41.23 -64.08 -34.32
N GLY A 257 -41.32 -62.78 -34.02
CA GLY A 257 -41.55 -61.75 -35.02
C GLY A 257 -40.43 -61.65 -36.06
N ILE A 258 -39.16 -61.77 -35.66
CA ILE A 258 -38.01 -61.80 -36.58
C ILE A 258 -38.14 -62.98 -37.56
N ASN A 259 -38.52 -64.16 -37.07
CA ASN A 259 -38.67 -65.33 -37.94
C ASN A 259 -39.80 -65.17 -38.97
N GLU A 260 -40.89 -64.51 -38.61
CA GLU A 260 -41.99 -64.19 -39.54
C GLU A 260 -41.53 -63.18 -40.61
N LEU A 261 -40.82 -62.12 -40.21
CA LEU A 261 -40.26 -61.12 -41.13
C LEU A 261 -39.23 -61.73 -42.09
N ASN A 262 -38.32 -62.58 -41.60
CA ASN A 262 -37.32 -63.25 -42.44
C ASN A 262 -37.99 -64.14 -43.48
N ARG A 263 -39.07 -64.85 -43.12
CA ARG A 263 -39.85 -65.66 -44.06
C ARG A 263 -40.48 -64.79 -45.16
N GLU A 264 -41.03 -63.64 -44.82
CA GLU A 264 -41.57 -62.69 -45.80
C GLU A 264 -40.47 -62.09 -46.69
N GLY A 265 -39.33 -61.73 -46.10
CA GLY A 265 -38.16 -61.20 -46.80
C GLY A 265 -37.63 -62.15 -47.86
N ARG A 266 -37.48 -63.45 -47.52
CA ARG A 266 -37.07 -64.49 -48.47
C ARG A 266 -38.00 -64.57 -49.68
N GLN A 267 -39.31 -64.49 -49.45
CA GLN A 267 -40.31 -64.55 -50.52
C GLN A 267 -40.19 -63.34 -51.47
N ARG A 268 -40.06 -62.13 -50.93
CA ARG A 268 -39.92 -60.91 -51.74
C ARG A 268 -38.62 -60.90 -52.52
N LEU A 269 -37.49 -61.25 -51.89
CA LEU A 269 -36.19 -61.29 -52.56
C LEU A 269 -36.21 -62.26 -53.75
N MET A 270 -36.73 -63.47 -53.56
CA MET A 270 -36.81 -64.46 -54.64
C MET A 270 -37.67 -63.98 -55.82
N SER A 271 -38.77 -63.27 -55.54
CA SER A 271 -39.60 -62.69 -56.61
C SER A 271 -38.86 -61.62 -57.42
N SER A 272 -38.16 -60.70 -56.76
CA SER A 272 -37.39 -59.65 -57.45
C SER A 272 -36.17 -60.22 -58.18
N PHE A 273 -35.48 -61.21 -57.61
CA PHE A 273 -34.35 -61.89 -58.25
C PHE A 273 -34.77 -62.51 -59.60
N THR A 274 -35.89 -63.23 -59.60
CA THR A 274 -36.44 -63.86 -60.81
C THR A 274 -36.80 -62.83 -61.89
N GLU A 275 -37.31 -61.68 -61.48
CA GLU A 275 -37.69 -60.59 -62.40
C GLU A 275 -36.47 -59.88 -63.00
N VAL A 276 -35.45 -59.59 -62.19
CA VAL A 276 -34.19 -59.00 -62.65
C VAL A 276 -33.46 -59.95 -63.60
N ASP A 277 -33.38 -61.25 -63.27
CA ASP A 277 -32.74 -62.26 -64.10
C ASP A 277 -33.35 -62.31 -65.51
N LYS A 278 -34.68 -62.27 -65.59
CA LYS A 278 -35.40 -62.23 -66.87
C LYS A 278 -35.04 -60.99 -67.69
N HIS A 279 -35.11 -59.79 -67.10
CA HIS A 279 -34.79 -58.56 -67.81
C HIS A 279 -33.32 -58.50 -68.25
N PHE A 280 -32.41 -58.95 -67.38
CA PHE A 280 -30.98 -59.05 -67.68
C PHE A 280 -30.71 -59.93 -68.89
N GLY A 281 -31.30 -61.13 -68.94
CA GLY A 281 -31.15 -62.04 -70.07
C GLY A 281 -31.66 -61.45 -71.39
N GLU A 282 -32.82 -60.80 -71.37
CA GLU A 282 -33.41 -60.15 -72.56
C GLU A 282 -32.54 -58.99 -73.07
N LEU A 283 -32.06 -58.10 -72.19
CA LEU A 283 -31.23 -56.95 -72.57
C LEU A 283 -29.84 -57.38 -73.03
N PHE A 284 -29.26 -58.40 -72.40
CA PHE A 284 -27.98 -58.95 -72.83
C PHE A 284 -28.05 -59.45 -74.27
N THR A 285 -29.06 -60.27 -74.60
CA THR A 285 -29.22 -60.78 -75.97
C THR A 285 -29.43 -59.66 -76.99
N ARG A 286 -30.10 -58.56 -76.61
CA ARG A 286 -30.26 -57.38 -77.48
C ARG A 286 -28.93 -56.65 -77.71
N LEU A 287 -28.20 -56.32 -76.65
CA LEU A 287 -26.94 -55.57 -76.73
C LEU A 287 -25.84 -56.29 -77.50
N PHE A 288 -25.78 -57.62 -77.41
CA PHE A 288 -24.79 -58.42 -78.13
C PHE A 288 -25.28 -58.95 -79.49
N GLY A 289 -26.54 -58.70 -79.88
CA GLY A 289 -27.16 -59.26 -81.09
C GLY A 289 -27.25 -60.80 -81.08
N GLY A 290 -27.22 -61.41 -79.89
CA GLY A 290 -27.14 -62.86 -79.68
C GLY A 290 -26.56 -63.21 -78.31
N GLY A 291 -26.33 -64.51 -78.05
CA GLY A 291 -25.81 -64.98 -76.76
C GLY A 291 -26.89 -65.15 -75.68
N ARG A 292 -26.47 -65.53 -74.47
CA ARG A 292 -27.35 -65.74 -73.29
C ARG A 292 -26.65 -65.30 -72.01
N ALA A 293 -27.39 -64.69 -71.09
CA ALA A 293 -26.91 -64.41 -69.74
C ALA A 293 -28.02 -64.68 -68.72
N HIS A 294 -27.64 -65.04 -67.50
CA HIS A 294 -28.53 -65.20 -66.34
C HIS A 294 -27.76 -64.97 -65.04
N LEU A 295 -28.50 -64.78 -63.95
CA LEU A 295 -28.01 -64.66 -62.59
C LEU A 295 -28.12 -66.01 -61.89
N GLU A 296 -27.11 -66.35 -61.10
CA GLU A 296 -27.07 -67.56 -60.29
C GLU A 296 -26.83 -67.19 -58.82
N LEU A 297 -27.58 -67.77 -57.89
CA LEU A 297 -27.35 -67.57 -56.46
C LEU A 297 -26.25 -68.51 -55.98
N THR A 298 -25.21 -67.96 -55.34
CA THR A 298 -24.08 -68.74 -54.84
C THR A 298 -24.22 -69.15 -53.38
N GLU A 299 -23.63 -70.31 -53.05
CA GLU A 299 -23.19 -70.73 -51.71
C GLU A 299 -24.04 -70.29 -50.49
N SER A 300 -25.34 -70.56 -50.48
CA SER A 300 -26.12 -70.70 -49.23
C SER A 300 -27.50 -71.33 -49.49
N ASP A 301 -28.01 -72.07 -48.51
CA ASP A 301 -29.40 -72.56 -48.51
C ASP A 301 -30.41 -71.42 -48.22
N ASP A 302 -29.97 -70.27 -47.66
CA ASP A 302 -30.80 -69.10 -47.40
C ASP A 302 -30.60 -68.01 -48.48
N PRO A 303 -31.63 -67.69 -49.29
CA PRO A 303 -31.56 -66.63 -50.28
C PRO A 303 -31.15 -65.26 -49.74
N LEU A 304 -31.41 -64.96 -48.45
CA LEU A 304 -31.04 -63.68 -47.84
C LEU A 304 -29.54 -63.52 -47.59
N GLU A 305 -28.80 -64.63 -47.52
CA GLU A 305 -27.36 -64.65 -47.25
C GLU A 305 -26.55 -65.06 -48.49
N ALA A 306 -27.21 -65.57 -49.54
CA ALA A 306 -26.59 -65.99 -50.78
C ALA A 306 -25.98 -64.82 -51.56
N GLY A 307 -24.83 -65.07 -52.20
CA GLY A 307 -24.26 -64.14 -53.17
C GLY A 307 -24.97 -64.25 -54.52
N VAL A 308 -24.72 -63.27 -55.40
CA VAL A 308 -25.21 -63.30 -56.79
C VAL A 308 -24.02 -63.36 -57.74
N GLU A 309 -23.95 -64.42 -58.53
CA GLU A 309 -23.01 -64.56 -59.64
C GLU A 309 -23.67 -64.22 -60.98
N ILE A 310 -22.89 -63.59 -61.86
CA ILE A 310 -23.35 -63.13 -63.17
C ILE A 310 -22.74 -64.07 -64.22
N MET A 311 -23.60 -64.85 -64.86
CA MET A 311 -23.21 -65.84 -65.86
C MET A 311 -23.59 -65.34 -67.25
N ALA A 312 -22.59 -65.15 -68.12
CA ALA A 312 -22.80 -64.58 -69.45
C ALA A 312 -22.08 -65.37 -70.54
N SER A 313 -22.72 -65.45 -71.70
CA SER A 313 -22.24 -66.17 -72.90
C SER A 313 -22.44 -65.28 -74.12
N PRO A 314 -21.45 -64.42 -74.47
CA PRO A 314 -21.47 -63.64 -75.71
C PRO A 314 -21.56 -64.55 -76.94
N PRO A 315 -22.02 -64.04 -78.10
CA PRO A 315 -22.16 -64.82 -79.33
C PRO A 315 -20.83 -65.48 -79.73
N GLY A 316 -20.82 -66.81 -79.82
CA GLY A 316 -19.64 -67.60 -80.18
C GLY A 316 -18.72 -68.01 -79.01
N LYS A 317 -19.00 -67.58 -77.78
CA LYS A 317 -18.26 -68.00 -76.57
C LYS A 317 -19.09 -68.93 -75.67
N LYS A 318 -18.41 -69.65 -74.78
CA LYS A 318 -19.06 -70.48 -73.74
C LYS A 318 -19.52 -69.60 -72.57
N LEU A 319 -20.47 -70.11 -71.78
CA LEU A 319 -20.91 -69.49 -70.54
C LEU A 319 -19.75 -69.37 -69.54
N GLN A 320 -19.47 -68.16 -69.08
CA GLN A 320 -18.38 -67.83 -68.16
C GLN A 320 -18.84 -66.78 -67.14
N VAL A 321 -18.16 -66.73 -65.99
CA VAL A 321 -18.36 -65.69 -64.99
C VAL A 321 -17.88 -64.34 -65.54
N LEU A 322 -18.56 -63.25 -65.17
CA LEU A 322 -18.27 -61.87 -65.61
C LEU A 322 -16.77 -61.50 -65.55
N SER A 323 -16.03 -61.96 -64.54
CA SER A 323 -14.60 -61.68 -64.34
C SER A 323 -13.67 -62.27 -65.41
N LEU A 324 -14.15 -63.22 -66.21
CA LEU A 324 -13.38 -63.90 -67.26
C LEU A 324 -13.63 -63.31 -68.67
N LEU A 325 -14.51 -62.32 -68.79
CA LEU A 325 -14.82 -61.65 -70.06
C LEU A 325 -13.77 -60.59 -70.42
N SER A 326 -13.70 -60.20 -71.70
CA SER A 326 -12.84 -59.07 -72.12
C SER A 326 -13.38 -57.75 -71.57
N GLY A 327 -12.52 -56.73 -71.42
CA GLY A 327 -12.90 -55.46 -70.79
C GLY A 327 -14.14 -54.77 -71.39
N GLY A 328 -14.28 -54.80 -72.73
CA GLY A 328 -15.47 -54.28 -73.41
C GLY A 328 -16.72 -55.16 -73.21
N GLU A 329 -16.57 -56.49 -73.26
CA GLU A 329 -17.67 -57.42 -72.97
C GLU A 329 -18.14 -57.33 -71.51
N GLN A 330 -17.20 -57.16 -70.57
CA GLN A 330 -17.49 -56.98 -69.16
C GLN A 330 -18.30 -55.69 -68.92
N ALA A 331 -17.89 -54.59 -69.57
CA ALA A 331 -18.60 -53.31 -69.48
C ALA A 331 -20.03 -53.43 -70.04
N LEU A 332 -20.20 -54.03 -71.22
CA LEU A 332 -21.52 -54.22 -71.84
C LEU A 332 -22.42 -55.17 -71.03
N THR A 333 -21.86 -56.24 -70.46
CA THR A 333 -22.59 -57.18 -69.60
C THR A 333 -23.04 -56.51 -68.30
N ALA A 334 -22.16 -55.73 -67.67
CA ALA A 334 -22.50 -54.97 -66.47
C ALA A 334 -23.59 -53.93 -66.77
N LEU A 335 -23.51 -53.27 -67.93
CA LEU A 335 -24.52 -52.33 -68.40
C LEU A 335 -25.88 -53.00 -68.62
N ALA A 336 -25.90 -54.19 -69.24
CA ALA A 336 -27.11 -55.00 -69.39
C ALA A 336 -27.76 -55.34 -68.04
N LEU A 337 -26.95 -55.69 -67.03
CA LEU A 337 -27.45 -55.97 -65.68
C LEU A 337 -28.00 -54.71 -65.00
N LEU A 338 -27.28 -53.59 -65.08
CA LEU A 338 -27.73 -52.32 -64.51
C LEU A 338 -29.07 -51.91 -65.11
N PHE A 339 -29.22 -52.02 -66.43
CA PHE A 339 -30.50 -51.77 -67.09
C PHE A 339 -31.57 -52.82 -66.73
N GLY A 340 -31.21 -54.09 -66.55
CA GLY A 340 -32.15 -55.14 -66.12
C GLY A 340 -32.73 -54.89 -64.72
N VAL A 341 -31.87 -54.47 -63.78
CA VAL A 341 -32.30 -54.00 -62.46
C VAL A 341 -33.16 -52.75 -62.60
N PHE A 342 -32.77 -51.81 -63.45
CA PHE A 342 -33.50 -50.58 -63.69
C PHE A 342 -34.92 -50.81 -64.24
N LEU A 343 -35.12 -51.79 -65.13
CA LEU A 343 -36.44 -52.13 -65.66
C LEU A 343 -37.39 -52.69 -64.59
N THR A 344 -36.84 -53.34 -63.56
CA THR A 344 -37.64 -53.92 -62.46
C THR A 344 -38.19 -52.84 -61.53
N ASN A 345 -37.49 -51.69 -61.40
CA ASN A 345 -37.96 -50.53 -60.65
C ASN A 345 -37.44 -49.23 -61.30
N PRO A 346 -38.14 -48.69 -62.32
CA PRO A 346 -37.63 -47.58 -63.12
C PRO A 346 -37.55 -46.28 -62.31
N ALA A 347 -36.37 -45.67 -62.27
CA ALA A 347 -36.18 -44.36 -61.65
C ALA A 347 -36.53 -43.22 -62.65
N PRO A 348 -36.96 -42.04 -62.17
CA PRO A 348 -37.33 -40.93 -63.05
C PRO A 348 -36.13 -40.30 -63.78
N ILE A 349 -34.92 -40.43 -63.24
CA ILE A 349 -33.68 -39.88 -63.82
C ILE A 349 -32.57 -40.93 -63.70
N CYS A 350 -31.82 -41.14 -64.78
CA CYS A 350 -30.64 -41.99 -64.83
C CYS A 350 -29.43 -41.19 -65.32
N VAL A 351 -28.32 -41.22 -64.58
CA VAL A 351 -27.09 -40.52 -64.91
C VAL A 351 -26.02 -41.55 -65.27
N LEU A 352 -25.42 -41.41 -66.45
CA LEU A 352 -24.39 -42.30 -66.98
C LEU A 352 -23.13 -41.48 -67.22
N ASP A 353 -22.03 -41.78 -66.51
CA ASP A 353 -20.77 -41.05 -66.60
C ASP A 353 -19.68 -41.93 -67.23
N GLU A 354 -19.21 -41.54 -68.40
CA GLU A 354 -18.17 -42.20 -69.23
C GLU A 354 -18.36 -43.71 -69.42
N VAL A 355 -19.61 -44.18 -69.43
CA VAL A 355 -19.95 -45.61 -69.55
C VAL A 355 -19.54 -46.23 -70.90
N ASP A 356 -19.30 -45.39 -71.90
CA ASP A 356 -18.91 -45.74 -73.26
C ASP A 356 -17.39 -45.72 -73.50
N ALA A 357 -16.58 -45.34 -72.50
CA ALA A 357 -15.13 -45.19 -72.67
C ALA A 357 -14.39 -46.50 -73.02
N SER A 358 -14.95 -47.66 -72.64
CA SER A 358 -14.37 -48.98 -72.89
C SER A 358 -15.08 -49.77 -74.01
N LEU A 359 -16.05 -49.15 -74.68
CA LEU A 359 -16.82 -49.75 -75.78
C LEU A 359 -16.21 -49.39 -77.13
N ASP A 360 -16.38 -50.27 -78.12
CA ASP A 360 -16.05 -49.97 -79.51
C ASP A 360 -17.23 -49.27 -80.22
N ASP A 361 -17.00 -48.70 -81.41
CA ASP A 361 -18.04 -47.93 -82.13
C ASP A 361 -19.33 -48.73 -82.37
N THR A 362 -19.25 -50.05 -82.53
CA THR A 362 -20.43 -50.92 -82.73
C THR A 362 -21.23 -51.07 -81.45
N ASN A 363 -20.56 -51.36 -80.33
CA ASN A 363 -21.23 -51.49 -79.04
C ASN A 363 -21.74 -50.15 -78.50
N VAL A 364 -21.08 -49.04 -78.82
CA VAL A 364 -21.59 -47.69 -78.52
C VAL A 364 -22.90 -47.42 -79.26
N ASP A 365 -23.03 -47.86 -80.52
CA ASP A 365 -24.28 -47.73 -81.27
C ASP A 365 -25.42 -48.55 -80.66
N HIS A 366 -25.14 -49.80 -80.26
CA HIS A 366 -26.11 -50.64 -79.53
C HIS A 366 -26.53 -50.02 -78.19
N PHE A 367 -25.56 -49.46 -77.44
CA PHE A 367 -25.84 -48.76 -76.19
C PHE A 367 -26.72 -47.52 -76.42
N CYS A 368 -26.39 -46.67 -77.39
CA CYS A 368 -27.17 -45.47 -77.70
C CYS A 368 -28.61 -45.83 -78.10
N THR A 369 -28.77 -46.88 -78.91
CA THR A 369 -30.09 -47.38 -79.33
C THR A 369 -30.90 -47.89 -78.14
N LEU A 370 -30.27 -48.61 -77.21
CA LEU A 370 -30.93 -49.07 -75.99
C LEU A 370 -31.34 -47.91 -75.07
N VAL A 371 -30.48 -46.90 -74.90
CA VAL A 371 -30.81 -45.70 -74.11
C VAL A 371 -31.99 -44.95 -74.72
N GLU A 372 -32.01 -44.82 -76.05
CA GLU A 372 -33.10 -44.22 -76.81
C GLU A 372 -34.41 -45.00 -76.64
N GLU A 373 -34.37 -46.33 -76.76
CA GLU A 373 -35.52 -47.21 -76.53
C GLU A 373 -36.06 -47.12 -75.09
N ILE A 374 -35.18 -47.12 -74.09
CA ILE A 374 -35.58 -47.01 -72.68
C ILE A 374 -36.14 -45.62 -72.40
N SER A 375 -35.55 -44.56 -72.96
CA SER A 375 -36.05 -43.17 -72.86
C SER A 375 -37.44 -43.00 -73.46
N HIS A 376 -37.77 -43.73 -74.53
CA HIS A 376 -39.08 -43.70 -75.15
C HIS A 376 -40.12 -44.62 -74.49
N SER A 377 -39.70 -45.80 -74.03
CA SER A 377 -40.60 -46.80 -73.44
C SER A 377 -40.92 -46.53 -71.97
N LEU A 378 -39.98 -45.94 -71.23
CA LEU A 378 -40.12 -45.56 -69.84
C LEU A 378 -40.08 -44.03 -69.73
N SER A 379 -40.81 -43.45 -68.78
CA SER A 379 -40.76 -42.01 -68.49
C SER A 379 -39.48 -41.62 -67.72
N THR A 380 -38.33 -42.14 -68.14
CA THR A 380 -37.01 -41.94 -67.53
C THR A 380 -36.22 -40.93 -68.33
N ARG A 381 -35.60 -39.96 -67.65
CA ARG A 381 -34.70 -38.98 -68.28
C ARG A 381 -33.25 -39.42 -68.13
N PHE A 382 -32.53 -39.53 -69.25
CA PHE A 382 -31.11 -39.86 -69.25
C PHE A 382 -30.23 -38.61 -69.28
N ILE A 383 -29.19 -38.60 -68.44
CA ILE A 383 -28.11 -37.61 -68.46
C ILE A 383 -26.83 -38.39 -68.71
N VAL A 384 -26.23 -38.22 -69.89
CA VAL A 384 -24.99 -38.91 -70.26
C VAL A 384 -23.84 -37.93 -70.29
N VAL A 385 -22.79 -38.22 -69.51
CA VAL A 385 -21.51 -37.52 -69.52
C VAL A 385 -20.54 -38.39 -70.30
N THR A 386 -19.98 -37.87 -71.39
CA THR A 386 -19.15 -38.65 -72.31
C THR A 386 -18.22 -37.72 -73.09
N HIS A 387 -17.09 -38.27 -73.56
CA HIS A 387 -16.24 -37.67 -74.58
C HIS A 387 -16.32 -38.41 -75.94
N HIS A 388 -17.13 -39.47 -76.04
CA HIS A 388 -17.27 -40.32 -77.23
C HIS A 388 -18.13 -39.65 -78.30
N ARG A 389 -17.58 -39.50 -79.51
CA ARG A 389 -18.22 -38.73 -80.60
C ARG A 389 -19.55 -39.34 -81.05
N MET A 390 -19.66 -40.67 -81.08
CA MET A 390 -20.89 -41.37 -81.46
C MET A 390 -22.02 -41.12 -80.47
N THR A 391 -21.73 -41.22 -79.17
CA THR A 391 -22.70 -40.96 -78.10
C THR A 391 -23.14 -39.51 -78.15
N MET A 392 -22.22 -38.54 -78.27
CA MET A 392 -22.57 -37.13 -78.43
C MET A 392 -23.50 -36.86 -79.61
N ALA A 393 -23.32 -37.59 -80.73
CA ALA A 393 -24.13 -37.40 -81.94
C ALA A 393 -25.56 -37.97 -81.82
N ARG A 394 -25.82 -38.85 -80.83
CA ARG A 394 -27.11 -39.53 -80.61
C ARG A 394 -27.91 -38.95 -79.43
N MET A 395 -27.50 -37.81 -78.87
CA MET A 395 -28.20 -37.14 -77.76
C MET A 395 -29.08 -36.00 -78.25
N ASP A 396 -30.17 -35.70 -77.53
CA ASP A 396 -31.06 -34.58 -77.86
C ASP A 396 -30.39 -33.21 -77.63
N ARG A 397 -29.62 -33.08 -76.54
CA ARG A 397 -29.04 -31.81 -76.09
C ARG A 397 -27.69 -32.03 -75.41
N LEU A 398 -26.69 -31.24 -75.79
CA LEU A 398 -25.35 -31.30 -75.22
C LEU A 398 -25.12 -30.17 -74.23
N TYR A 399 -24.52 -30.50 -73.10
CA TYR A 399 -24.02 -29.53 -72.12
C TYR A 399 -22.50 -29.70 -72.04
N GLY A 400 -21.77 -28.76 -72.63
CA GLY A 400 -20.31 -28.69 -72.56
C GLY A 400 -19.85 -27.93 -71.32
N VAL A 401 -18.89 -28.47 -70.59
CA VAL A 401 -18.25 -27.79 -69.46
C VAL A 401 -16.93 -27.20 -69.91
N THR A 402 -16.76 -25.89 -69.79
CA THR A 402 -15.51 -25.18 -70.15
C THR A 402 -14.90 -24.53 -68.92
N MET A 403 -13.56 -24.48 -68.85
CA MET A 403 -12.83 -23.77 -67.79
C MET A 403 -12.20 -22.52 -68.40
N GLY A 404 -12.92 -21.39 -68.33
CA GLY A 404 -12.38 -20.09 -68.75
C GLY A 404 -11.29 -19.57 -67.79
N GLU A 405 -11.50 -19.76 -66.49
CA GLU A 405 -10.55 -19.40 -65.43
C GLU A 405 -10.13 -20.65 -64.65
N ARG A 406 -8.88 -20.67 -64.15
CA ARG A 406 -8.32 -21.83 -63.46
C ARG A 406 -9.11 -22.11 -62.18
N GLY A 407 -9.85 -23.23 -62.16
CA GLY A 407 -10.65 -23.67 -61.02
C GLY A 407 -12.12 -23.25 -61.02
N VAL A 408 -12.60 -22.55 -62.07
CA VAL A 408 -14.03 -22.20 -62.24
C VAL A 408 -14.58 -22.82 -63.52
N SER A 409 -15.48 -23.78 -63.37
CA SER A 409 -16.17 -24.43 -64.48
C SER A 409 -17.42 -23.64 -64.88
N GLN A 410 -17.60 -23.38 -66.17
CA GLN A 410 -18.81 -22.80 -66.76
C GLN A 410 -19.49 -23.83 -67.65
N ILE A 411 -20.83 -23.88 -67.59
CA ILE A 411 -21.64 -24.79 -68.41
C ILE A 411 -22.14 -24.01 -69.62
N VAL A 412 -21.91 -24.55 -70.81
CA VAL A 412 -22.41 -24.06 -72.09
C VAL A 412 -23.32 -25.14 -72.67
N SER A 413 -24.55 -24.80 -73.05
CA SER A 413 -25.46 -25.75 -73.68
C SER A 413 -25.55 -25.53 -75.18
N VAL A 414 -25.54 -26.61 -75.95
CA VAL A 414 -25.84 -26.63 -77.39
C VAL A 414 -27.00 -27.60 -77.60
N ASP A 415 -28.07 -27.10 -78.20
CA ASP A 415 -29.19 -27.94 -78.64
C ASP A 415 -28.86 -28.49 -80.02
N LEU A 416 -28.64 -29.82 -80.12
CA LEU A 416 -28.21 -30.45 -81.36
C LEU A 416 -29.30 -30.38 -82.43
N GLY A 417 -30.58 -30.45 -82.04
CA GLY A 417 -31.70 -30.27 -82.95
C GLY A 417 -31.66 -28.89 -83.63
N GLN A 418 -31.46 -27.83 -82.85
CA GLN A 418 -31.38 -26.46 -83.38
C GLN A 418 -30.07 -26.16 -84.13
N ALA A 419 -28.96 -26.82 -83.77
CA ALA A 419 -27.66 -26.62 -84.43
C ALA A 419 -27.60 -27.23 -85.84
N VAL A 420 -28.29 -28.36 -86.06
CA VAL A 420 -28.47 -28.94 -87.41
C VAL A 420 -29.31 -28.01 -88.29
N GLU A 421 -30.41 -27.47 -87.75
CA GLU A 421 -31.28 -26.50 -88.47
C GLU A 421 -30.55 -25.20 -88.85
N LEU A 422 -29.69 -24.66 -87.97
CA LEU A 422 -28.92 -23.44 -88.24
C LEU A 422 -27.80 -23.62 -89.27
N ARG A 423 -27.27 -24.84 -89.44
CA ARG A 423 -26.25 -25.17 -90.45
C ARG A 423 -26.85 -25.36 -91.85
N GLU A 424 -28.15 -25.63 -91.96
CA GLU A 424 -28.87 -25.67 -93.24
C GLU A 424 -29.30 -24.26 -93.72
N ILE A 425 -29.20 -23.23 -92.86
CA ILE A 425 -29.62 -21.84 -93.14
C ILE A 425 -28.41 -20.89 -93.36
N ALA A 426 -27.17 -21.33 -93.07
CA ALA A 426 -25.91 -20.62 -93.32
C ALA A 426 -25.10 -21.26 -94.45
#